data_AF-A0A7Y6TU15-F1
#
_entry.id   AF-A0A7Y6TU15-F1
#
_cell.length_a   1.000
_cell.length_b   1.000
_cell.length_c   1.000
_cell.angle_alpha   90.00
_cell.angle_beta   90.00
_cell.angle_gamma   90.00
#
_symmetry.space_group_name_H-M   'P 1'
#
loop_
_entity.id
_entity.type
_entity.pdbx_description
1 polymer ?
#
loop_
_entity_poly.entity_id
_entity_poly.type
_entity_poly.pdbx_seq_one_letter_code
_entity_poly.pdbx_strand_id
1 'polypeptide(L)'
;MIEHSIRDIISANLNVLFCGINPGQSTAHQGYHFAHPGNRFWKVIHLAGFTQQLLKPEEEQRLTETGCGITMLVERPTVQANELAPDELRDGGKRLIEKVLHYQPAALAILGKDAFRRAFQQSKVEWGKQPIAIGKTAVWVLPNPSGLNRASLDEMVEAYRQLHNALQAG
;
A
#
# COMPACT_ATOMS: atom_id res chain seq x y z
N MET A 1 20.47 19.43 2.22
CA MET A 1 19.85 18.12 1.95
C MET A 1 18.42 18.23 2.45
N ILE A 2 17.42 18.12 1.56
CA ILE A 2 16.02 18.16 2.01
C ILE A 2 15.76 16.82 2.69
N GLU A 3 15.50 16.89 3.99
CA GLU A 3 15.17 15.76 4.84
C GLU A 3 13.77 15.28 4.45
N HIS A 4 13.70 14.30 3.55
CA HIS A 4 12.45 13.68 3.18
C HIS A 4 12.11 12.60 4.17
N SER A 5 11.21 12.88 5.12
CA SER A 5 10.64 11.83 5.97
C SER A 5 9.14 11.74 5.74
N ILE A 6 8.73 11.11 4.63
CA ILE A 6 7.39 10.52 4.62
C ILE A 6 7.43 9.40 5.64
N ARG A 7 6.57 9.48 6.65
CA ARG A 7 6.51 8.52 7.75
C ARG A 7 5.29 7.64 7.57
N ASP A 8 5.39 6.41 8.01
CA ASP A 8 4.24 5.51 8.06
C ASP A 8 3.05 6.16 8.79
N ILE A 9 1.86 5.90 8.28
CA ILE A 9 0.59 6.11 8.97
C ILE A 9 0.15 4.75 9.46
N ILE A 10 0.50 4.44 10.72
CA ILE A 10 0.32 3.11 11.28
C ILE A 10 -0.07 3.19 12.76
N SER A 11 -1.03 2.37 13.15
CA SER A 11 -1.50 2.23 14.54
C SER A 11 -1.91 0.79 14.81
N ALA A 12 -2.14 0.47 16.08
CA ALA A 12 -2.84 -0.76 16.43
C ALA A 12 -4.28 -0.73 15.89
N ASN A 13 -4.87 -1.91 15.67
CA ASN A 13 -6.28 -2.11 15.32
C ASN A 13 -6.71 -1.53 13.95
N LEU A 14 -5.79 -1.37 13.01
CA LEU A 14 -6.16 -1.01 11.64
C LEU A 14 -6.90 -2.18 10.95
N ASN A 15 -7.94 -1.88 10.19
CA ASN A 15 -8.60 -2.81 9.28
C ASN A 15 -7.66 -3.16 8.12
N VAL A 16 -6.98 -2.16 7.56
CA VAL A 16 -6.05 -2.35 6.43
C VAL A 16 -4.82 -1.46 6.57
N LEU A 17 -3.66 -2.06 6.34
CA LEU A 17 -2.39 -1.35 6.10
C LEU A 17 -2.04 -1.45 4.62
N PHE A 18 -2.12 -0.34 3.89
CA PHE A 18 -1.70 -0.26 2.50
C PHE A 18 -0.18 -0.09 2.41
N CYS A 19 0.50 -0.97 1.70
CA CYS A 19 1.94 -0.91 1.50
C CYS A 19 2.26 -0.50 0.06
N GLY A 20 2.70 0.76 -0.10
CA GLY A 20 3.35 1.21 -1.33
C GLY A 20 4.72 0.55 -1.53
N ILE A 21 5.31 0.72 -2.72
CA ILE A 21 6.64 0.18 -3.01
C ILE A 21 7.70 1.09 -2.37
N ASN A 22 7.76 2.34 -2.83
CA ASN A 22 8.65 3.38 -2.30
C ASN A 22 8.14 4.77 -2.72
N PRO A 23 8.62 5.86 -2.11
CA PRO A 23 8.26 7.21 -2.50
C PRO A 23 8.70 7.52 -3.95
N GLY A 24 7.75 7.94 -4.80
CA GLY A 24 8.09 8.55 -6.08
C GLY A 24 8.66 9.96 -5.87
N GLN A 25 9.43 10.48 -6.83
CA GLN A 25 10.05 11.82 -6.75
C GLN A 25 9.08 12.96 -6.36
N SER A 26 7.84 12.95 -6.85
CA SER A 26 6.85 13.98 -6.48
C SER A 26 6.32 13.83 -5.07
N THR A 27 6.12 12.59 -4.62
CA THR A 27 5.71 12.24 -3.25
C THR A 27 6.76 12.75 -2.28
N ALA A 28 8.01 12.49 -2.64
CA ALA A 28 9.20 13.07 -2.04
C ALA A 28 9.02 14.60 -1.86
N HIS A 29 8.83 15.37 -2.93
CA HIS A 29 8.79 16.84 -2.85
C HIS A 29 7.59 17.41 -2.06
N GLN A 30 6.44 16.75 -2.08
CA GLN A 30 5.22 17.24 -1.42
C GLN A 30 5.09 16.77 0.03
N GLY A 31 5.77 15.69 0.42
CA GLY A 31 5.78 15.17 1.79
C GLY A 31 4.59 14.28 2.16
N TYR A 32 3.68 13.98 1.23
CA TYR A 32 2.49 13.15 1.46
C TYR A 32 2.47 11.92 0.58
N HIS A 33 1.90 10.82 1.07
CA HIS A 33 1.77 9.58 0.31
C HIS A 33 0.91 9.78 -0.93
N PHE A 34 1.37 9.16 -2.03
CA PHE A 34 0.64 9.12 -3.30
C PHE A 34 0.23 10.50 -3.85
N ALA A 35 1.01 11.55 -3.58
CA ALA A 35 0.64 12.93 -3.88
C ALA A 35 0.76 13.34 -5.37
N HIS A 36 1.37 12.50 -6.23
CA HIS A 36 1.41 12.79 -7.67
C HIS A 36 -0.02 12.87 -8.24
N PRO A 37 -0.38 13.89 -9.04
CA PRO A 37 -1.74 14.01 -9.61
C PRO A 37 -2.17 12.81 -10.48
N GLY A 38 -1.22 12.15 -11.13
CA GLY A 38 -1.45 10.92 -11.89
C GLY A 38 -1.57 9.65 -11.03
N ASN A 39 -1.36 9.72 -9.71
CA ASN A 39 -1.57 8.61 -8.80
C ASN A 39 -3.05 8.54 -8.40
N ARG A 40 -3.63 7.35 -8.47
CA ARG A 40 -5.07 7.14 -8.31
C ARG A 40 -5.46 6.63 -6.93
N PHE A 41 -4.50 6.47 -6.00
CA PHE A 41 -4.71 5.81 -4.71
C PHE A 41 -5.90 6.39 -3.95
N TRP A 42 -5.89 7.70 -3.70
CA TRP A 42 -6.94 8.40 -2.96
C TRP A 42 -8.33 8.24 -3.60
N LYS A 43 -8.40 8.35 -4.93
CA LYS A 43 -9.64 8.13 -5.68
C LYS A 43 -10.12 6.67 -5.59
N VAL A 44 -9.20 5.72 -5.71
CA VAL A 44 -9.50 4.29 -5.70
C VAL A 44 -10.01 3.84 -4.34
N ILE A 45 -9.32 4.19 -3.25
CA ILE A 45 -9.73 3.75 -1.91
C ILE A 45 -11.08 4.34 -1.51
N HIS A 46 -11.37 5.58 -1.93
CA HIS A 46 -12.67 6.19 -1.70
C HIS A 46 -13.78 5.45 -2.45
N LEU A 47 -13.62 5.24 -3.76
CA LEU A 47 -14.62 4.53 -4.58
C LEU A 47 -14.77 3.03 -4.22
N ALA A 48 -13.75 2.45 -3.58
CA ALA A 48 -13.78 1.10 -3.05
C ALA A 48 -14.44 1.00 -1.66
N GLY A 49 -14.68 2.12 -0.98
CA GLY A 49 -15.41 2.20 0.30
C GLY A 49 -14.56 2.42 1.54
N PHE A 50 -13.23 2.50 1.43
CA PHE A 50 -12.33 2.64 2.58
C PHE A 50 -12.39 4.02 3.24
N THR A 51 -12.86 5.05 2.53
CA THR A 51 -13.03 6.40 3.08
C THR A 51 -14.41 6.95 2.77
N GLN A 52 -15.02 7.64 3.74
CA GLN A 52 -16.36 8.23 3.60
C GLN A 52 -16.40 9.35 2.56
N GLN A 53 -15.27 10.03 2.34
CA GLN A 53 -15.09 11.09 1.36
C GLN A 53 -13.75 10.92 0.63
N LEU A 54 -13.62 11.56 -0.52
CA LEU A 54 -12.35 11.64 -1.23
C LEU A 54 -11.40 12.56 -0.48
N LEU A 55 -10.40 11.98 0.19
CA LEU A 55 -9.34 12.72 0.87
C LEU A 55 -8.30 13.24 -0.13
N LYS A 56 -7.75 14.41 0.14
CA LYS A 56 -6.54 14.91 -0.51
C LYS A 56 -5.29 14.30 0.17
N PRO A 57 -4.13 14.26 -0.50
CA PRO A 57 -2.88 13.77 0.12
C PRO A 57 -2.54 14.46 1.45
N GLU A 58 -2.79 15.76 1.57
CA GLU A 58 -2.55 16.54 2.79
C GLU A 58 -3.42 16.08 3.97
N GLU A 59 -4.49 15.35 3.70
CA GLU A 59 -5.43 14.82 4.69
C GLU A 59 -5.11 13.37 5.08
N GLU A 60 -3.96 12.82 4.67
CA GLU A 60 -3.62 11.41 4.83
C GLU A 60 -3.73 10.86 6.27
N GLN A 61 -3.51 11.71 7.27
CA GLN A 61 -3.65 11.35 8.69
C GLN A 61 -5.08 10.95 9.05
N ARG A 62 -6.07 11.44 8.30
CA ARG A 62 -7.49 11.10 8.50
C ARG A 62 -7.83 9.67 8.07
N LEU A 63 -6.91 8.94 7.43
CA LEU A 63 -7.13 7.52 7.10
C LEU A 63 -7.37 6.65 8.33
N THR A 64 -6.77 7.00 9.48
CA THR A 64 -6.98 6.25 10.71
C THR A 64 -8.42 6.37 11.23
N GLU A 65 -9.18 7.40 10.83
CA GLU A 65 -10.61 7.55 11.16
C GLU A 65 -11.45 6.38 10.64
N THR A 66 -11.02 5.72 9.56
CA THR A 66 -11.70 4.56 8.96
C THR A 66 -10.91 3.25 9.13
N GLY A 67 -9.93 3.24 10.04
CA GLY A 67 -9.08 2.08 10.30
C GLY A 67 -8.12 1.75 9.16
N CYS A 68 -7.78 2.73 8.32
CA CYS A 68 -6.79 2.55 7.25
C CYS A 68 -5.45 3.14 7.65
N GLY A 69 -4.36 2.54 7.17
CA GLY A 69 -3.00 3.07 7.30
C GLY A 69 -2.20 2.94 6.01
N ILE A 70 -1.05 3.61 5.96
CA ILE A 70 -0.10 3.56 4.84
C ILE A 70 1.30 3.27 5.36
N THR A 71 2.02 2.39 4.67
CA THR A 71 3.46 2.21 4.81
C THR A 71 4.10 2.04 3.42
N MET A 72 5.41 1.88 3.39
CA MET A 72 6.19 1.61 2.21
C MET A 72 7.19 0.48 2.45
N LEU A 73 7.44 -0.30 1.40
CA LEU A 73 8.37 -1.42 1.45
C LEU A 73 9.83 -0.94 1.53
N VAL A 74 10.18 0.09 0.75
CA VAL A 74 11.50 0.70 0.72
C VAL A 74 11.37 2.22 0.91
N GLU A 75 12.16 2.78 1.83
CA GLU A 75 12.11 4.21 2.16
C GLU A 75 12.83 5.09 1.12
N ARG A 76 13.81 4.52 0.41
CA ARG A 76 14.59 5.24 -0.60
C ARG A 76 13.70 5.73 -1.75
N PRO A 77 13.65 7.04 -2.04
CA PRO A 77 12.92 7.56 -3.19
C PRO A 77 13.56 7.14 -4.51
N THR A 78 12.73 6.87 -5.53
CA THR A 78 13.17 6.63 -6.92
C THR A 78 12.25 7.34 -7.92
N VAL A 79 12.68 7.49 -9.18
CA VAL A 79 11.78 8.00 -10.24
C VAL A 79 10.75 6.91 -10.57
N GLN A 80 11.21 5.67 -10.72
CA GLN A 80 10.39 4.50 -11.00
C GLN A 80 10.68 3.36 -10.01
N ALA A 81 9.65 2.57 -9.68
CA ALA A 81 9.77 1.46 -8.74
C ALA A 81 10.70 0.33 -9.23
N ASN A 82 10.95 0.22 -10.54
CA ASN A 82 11.85 -0.77 -11.14
C ASN A 82 13.34 -0.47 -10.92
N GLU A 83 13.69 0.71 -10.38
CA GLU A 83 15.05 1.10 -10.00
C GLU A 83 15.50 0.48 -8.67
N LEU A 84 14.61 -0.18 -7.94
CA LEU A 84 14.93 -0.85 -6.68
C LEU A 84 15.63 -2.18 -6.93
N ALA A 85 16.76 -2.38 -6.26
CA ALA A 85 17.48 -3.65 -6.31
C ALA A 85 16.63 -4.77 -5.65
N PRO A 86 16.76 -6.04 -6.10
CA PRO A 86 16.07 -7.17 -5.48
C PRO A 86 16.30 -7.27 -3.96
N ASP A 87 17.52 -6.92 -3.51
CA ASP A 87 17.92 -6.98 -2.12
C ASP A 87 17.20 -5.94 -1.25
N GLU A 88 17.02 -4.73 -1.79
CA GLU A 88 16.27 -3.67 -1.10
C GLU A 88 14.81 -4.08 -0.84
N LEU A 89 14.17 -4.71 -1.84
CA LEU A 89 12.80 -5.21 -1.73
C LEU A 89 12.70 -6.35 -0.71
N ARG A 90 13.67 -7.27 -0.71
CA ARG A 90 13.72 -8.40 0.24
C ARG A 90 13.90 -7.92 1.68
N ASP A 91 14.82 -6.99 1.91
CA ASP A 91 15.03 -6.44 3.25
C ASP A 91 13.87 -5.54 3.69
N GLY A 92 13.23 -4.84 2.75
CA GLY A 92 11.96 -4.17 2.96
C GLY A 92 10.85 -5.13 3.39
N GLY A 93 10.78 -6.31 2.77
CA GLY A 93 9.84 -7.38 3.13
C GLY A 93 10.01 -7.84 4.58
N LYS A 94 11.26 -8.03 5.04
CA LYS A 94 11.55 -8.41 6.44
C LYS A 94 11.05 -7.35 7.42
N ARG A 95 11.38 -6.07 7.18
CA ARG A 95 10.91 -4.95 8.01
C ARG A 95 9.39 -4.81 8.01
N LEU A 96 8.75 -5.03 6.86
CA LEU A 96 7.29 -5.01 6.76
C LEU A 96 6.64 -6.13 7.58
N ILE A 97 7.22 -7.33 7.58
CA ILE A 97 6.76 -8.44 8.43
C ILE A 97 6.85 -8.06 9.91
N GLU A 98 7.97 -7.47 10.35
CA GLU A 98 8.13 -7.00 11.73
C GLU A 98 7.07 -5.96 12.13
N LYS A 99 6.84 -4.96 11.28
CA LYS A 99 5.78 -3.95 11.49
C LYS A 99 4.41 -4.61 11.60
N VAL A 100 4.08 -5.54 10.71
CA VAL A 100 2.77 -6.20 10.69
C VAL A 100 2.57 -7.10 11.91
N LEU A 101 3.61 -7.81 12.36
CA LEU A 101 3.55 -8.60 13.59
C LEU A 101 3.38 -7.72 14.83
N HIS A 102 3.92 -6.51 14.83
CA HIS A 102 3.78 -5.55 15.92
C HIS A 102 2.37 -4.92 15.96
N TYR A 103 1.94 -4.31 14.86
CA TYR A 103 0.70 -3.52 14.79
C TYR A 103 -0.56 -4.35 14.49
N GLN A 104 -0.39 -5.55 13.95
CA GLN A 104 -1.45 -6.55 13.72
C GLN A 104 -2.71 -5.99 13.02
N PRO A 105 -2.58 -5.34 11.85
CA PRO A 105 -3.76 -4.94 11.08
C PRO A 105 -4.57 -6.18 10.65
N ALA A 106 -5.87 -6.05 10.42
CA ALA A 106 -6.68 -7.18 9.94
C ALA A 106 -6.22 -7.66 8.55
N ALA A 107 -5.82 -6.73 7.68
CA ALA A 107 -5.20 -7.01 6.39
C ALA A 107 -3.97 -6.13 6.09
N LEU A 108 -2.99 -6.73 5.40
CA LEU A 108 -1.90 -6.04 4.71
C LEU A 108 -2.18 -6.07 3.21
N ALA A 109 -2.23 -4.91 2.56
CA ALA A 109 -2.45 -4.79 1.13
C ALA A 109 -1.22 -4.24 0.41
N ILE A 110 -0.51 -5.10 -0.34
CA ILE A 110 0.71 -4.71 -1.07
C ILE A 110 0.36 -4.27 -2.48
N LEU A 111 0.74 -3.04 -2.82
CA LEU A 111 0.35 -2.35 -4.05
C LEU A 111 1.31 -2.66 -5.21
N GLY A 112 1.32 -3.91 -5.66
CA GLY A 112 2.07 -4.36 -6.82
C GLY A 112 2.51 -5.82 -6.73
N LYS A 113 2.14 -6.61 -7.75
CA LYS A 113 2.46 -8.04 -7.82
C LYS A 113 3.96 -8.31 -7.81
N ASP A 114 4.76 -7.56 -8.58
CA ASP A 114 6.21 -7.78 -8.63
C ASP A 114 6.92 -7.38 -7.35
N ALA A 115 6.47 -6.31 -6.68
CA ALA A 115 6.99 -5.91 -5.38
C ALA A 115 6.76 -7.01 -4.34
N PHE A 116 5.53 -7.58 -4.29
CA PHE A 116 5.23 -8.70 -3.41
C PHE A 116 6.09 -9.94 -3.74
N ARG A 117 6.18 -10.35 -5.01
CA ARG A 117 6.99 -11.49 -5.43
C ARG A 117 8.44 -11.39 -4.95
N ARG A 118 9.05 -10.22 -5.11
CA ARG A 118 10.46 -9.99 -4.73
C ARG A 118 10.64 -9.88 -3.22
N ALA A 119 9.76 -9.15 -2.54
CA ALA A 119 9.84 -8.96 -1.10
C ALA A 119 9.62 -10.26 -0.31
N PHE A 120 8.66 -11.09 -0.74
CA PHE A 120 8.25 -12.32 -0.06
C PHE A 120 8.80 -13.59 -0.73
N GLN A 121 9.66 -13.43 -1.74
CA GLN A 121 10.30 -14.52 -2.50
C GLN A 121 9.29 -15.56 -3.02
N GLN A 122 8.15 -15.08 -3.52
CA GLN A 122 7.08 -15.92 -4.06
C GLN A 122 7.19 -16.02 -5.58
N SER A 123 7.17 -17.25 -6.10
CA SER A 123 7.34 -17.51 -7.54
C SER A 123 6.05 -17.31 -8.34
N LYS A 124 4.90 -17.74 -7.78
CA LYS A 124 3.55 -17.60 -8.37
C LYS A 124 2.67 -16.77 -7.44
N VAL A 125 2.11 -15.68 -7.97
CA VAL A 125 1.31 -14.73 -7.20
C VAL A 125 0.13 -14.30 -8.04
N GLU A 126 -1.06 -14.51 -7.50
CA GLU A 126 -2.31 -14.02 -8.09
C GLU A 126 -2.73 -12.69 -7.46
N TRP A 127 -3.60 -11.96 -8.15
CA TRP A 127 -4.21 -10.76 -7.58
C TRP A 127 -5.21 -11.15 -6.48
N GLY A 128 -5.41 -10.27 -5.50
CA GLY A 128 -6.36 -10.47 -4.40
C GLY A 128 -5.74 -11.13 -3.17
N LYS A 129 -6.57 -11.85 -2.41
CA LYS A 129 -6.18 -12.52 -1.15
C LYS A 129 -5.16 -13.62 -1.41
N GLN A 130 -4.08 -13.61 -0.65
CA GLN A 130 -3.04 -14.64 -0.72
C GLN A 130 -3.35 -15.78 0.26
N PRO A 131 -2.87 -17.01 -0.02
CA PRO A 131 -3.00 -18.14 0.90
C PRO A 131 -2.15 -17.98 2.17
N ILE A 132 -1.17 -17.07 2.16
CA ILE A 132 -0.31 -16.77 3.30
C ILE A 132 -0.92 -15.69 4.20
N ALA A 133 -0.54 -15.73 5.48
CA ALA A 133 -0.82 -14.70 6.47
C ALA A 133 0.46 -14.33 7.22
N ILE A 134 0.47 -13.15 7.84
CA ILE A 134 1.53 -12.73 8.77
C ILE A 134 0.90 -12.67 10.17
N GLY A 135 1.15 -13.68 10.99
CA GLY A 135 0.38 -13.88 12.22
C GLY A 135 -1.11 -14.07 11.89
N LYS A 136 -1.97 -13.18 12.39
CA LYS A 136 -3.41 -13.15 12.09
C LYS A 136 -3.78 -12.25 10.90
N THR A 137 -2.83 -11.45 10.41
CA THR A 137 -3.06 -10.50 9.31
C THR A 137 -3.18 -11.22 7.98
N ALA A 138 -4.32 -11.04 7.30
CA ALA A 138 -4.50 -11.53 5.94
C ALA A 138 -3.62 -10.72 4.96
N VAL A 139 -2.99 -11.38 3.99
CA VAL A 139 -2.17 -10.71 2.98
C VAL A 139 -2.93 -10.59 1.66
N TRP A 140 -2.89 -9.40 1.07
CA TRP A 140 -3.53 -9.09 -0.21
C TRP A 140 -2.52 -8.45 -1.16
N VAL A 141 -2.66 -8.77 -2.45
CA VAL A 141 -1.87 -8.17 -3.53
C VAL A 141 -2.83 -7.42 -4.45
N LEU A 142 -2.66 -6.10 -4.53
CA LEU A 142 -3.55 -5.20 -5.26
C LEU A 142 -2.80 -4.47 -6.39
N PRO A 143 -3.49 -4.08 -7.47
CA PRO A 143 -2.86 -3.32 -8.55
C PRO A 143 -2.31 -1.98 -8.03
N ASN A 144 -1.11 -1.61 -8.50
CA ASN A 144 -0.45 -0.38 -8.10
C ASN A 144 -1.19 0.85 -8.68
N PRO A 145 -1.48 1.89 -7.88
CA PRO A 145 -2.28 3.04 -8.31
C PRO A 145 -1.54 4.11 -9.14
N SER A 146 -0.22 3.97 -9.32
CA SER A 146 0.58 4.87 -10.18
C SER A 146 0.01 4.96 -11.59
N GLY A 147 -0.15 6.15 -12.16
CA GLY A 147 -0.67 6.37 -13.52
C GLY A 147 0.09 5.65 -14.65
N LEU A 148 1.28 5.09 -14.38
CA LEU A 148 2.00 4.22 -15.32
C LEU A 148 1.37 2.82 -15.47
N ASN A 149 0.57 2.39 -14.49
CA ASN A 149 -0.16 1.13 -14.56
C ASN A 149 -1.35 1.24 -15.53
N ARG A 150 -1.40 0.34 -16.50
CA ARG A 150 -2.39 0.30 -17.59
C ARG A 150 -3.79 -0.16 -17.17
N ALA A 151 -3.95 -0.71 -15.96
CA ALA A 151 -5.27 -1.02 -15.43
C ALA A 151 -6.15 0.23 -15.41
N SER A 152 -7.40 0.08 -15.85
CA SER A 152 -8.41 1.12 -15.78
C SER A 152 -8.75 1.47 -14.32
N LEU A 153 -9.41 2.61 -14.12
CA LEU A 153 -9.88 2.98 -12.78
C LEU A 153 -10.86 1.95 -12.23
N ASP A 154 -11.79 1.45 -13.05
CA ASP A 154 -12.84 0.53 -12.61
C ASP A 154 -12.28 -0.84 -12.19
N GLU A 155 -11.35 -1.40 -12.97
CA GLU A 155 -10.65 -2.64 -12.62
C GLU A 155 -9.89 -2.50 -11.28
N MET A 156 -9.25 -1.35 -11.09
CA MET A 156 -8.51 -1.06 -9.87
C MET A 156 -9.45 -0.90 -8.67
N VAL A 157 -10.52 -0.13 -8.83
CA VAL A 157 -11.55 0.04 -7.79
C VAL A 157 -12.16 -1.30 -7.41
N GLU A 158 -12.46 -2.16 -8.38
CA GLU A 158 -13.05 -3.48 -8.10
C GLU A 158 -12.09 -4.38 -7.31
N ALA A 159 -10.80 -4.41 -7.67
CA ALA A 159 -9.80 -5.17 -6.91
C ALA A 159 -9.70 -4.71 -5.45
N TYR A 160 -9.78 -3.40 -5.19
CA TYR A 160 -9.73 -2.84 -3.84
C TYR A 160 -11.05 -3.08 -3.09
N ARG A 161 -12.18 -3.02 -3.78
CA ARG A 161 -13.51 -3.30 -3.21
C ARG A 161 -13.65 -4.74 -2.74
N GLN A 162 -13.04 -5.71 -3.43
CA GLN A 162 -13.00 -7.09 -2.97
C GLN A 162 -12.35 -7.23 -1.59
N LEU A 163 -11.25 -6.52 -1.35
CA LEU A 163 -10.64 -6.45 -0.01
C LEU A 163 -11.58 -5.77 0.98
N HIS A 164 -12.16 -4.63 0.63
CA HIS A 164 -13.09 -3.92 1.51
C HIS A 164 -14.24 -4.82 1.95
N ASN A 165 -14.91 -5.49 1.01
CA ASN A 165 -16.03 -6.39 1.29
C ASN A 165 -15.61 -7.59 2.15
N ALA A 166 -14.41 -8.14 1.92
CA ALA A 166 -13.89 -9.24 2.73
C ALA A 166 -13.63 -8.85 4.20
N LEU A 167 -13.31 -7.58 4.47
CA LEU A 167 -13.15 -7.05 5.83
C LEU A 167 -14.48 -6.76 6.53
N GLN A 168 -15.57 -6.58 5.79
CA GLN A 168 -16.92 -6.38 6.37
C GLN A 168 -17.67 -7.69 6.63
N ALA A 169 -17.21 -8.80 6.04
CA ALA A 169 -17.86 -10.11 6.13
C ALA A 169 -17.39 -10.95 7.33
N GLY A 170 -16.45 -10.46 8.13
CA GLY A 170 -15.92 -11.10 9.33
C GLY A 170 -16.23 -10.30 10.58
#